data_AF-A0A3B5AM76-F1
#
_entry.id   AF-A0A3B5AM76-F1
#
_cell.length_a   1.000
_cell.length_b   1.000
_cell.length_c   1.000
_cell.angle_alpha   90.00
_cell.angle_beta   90.00
_cell.angle_gamma   90.00
#
_symmetry.space_group_name_H-M   'P 1'
#
loop_
_entity.id
_entity.type
_entity.pdbx_description
1 polymer ?
#
loop_
_entity_poly.entity_id
_entity_poly.type
_entity_poly.pdbx_seq_one_letter_code
_entity_poly.pdbx_strand_id
1 'polypeptide(L)'
;CCSAYYFERDDKSLPNFAKFFHKQSKEEREHAEKLMSLQNKRGGKIFLQDVRKPDRDEWGSGLEALECALQLEKSVNQSLLDLQKMASEHNDPHMCDFIETHYLDEQVKSIKELADWISNLRRMGAPQSGLAEYLFDKHTMAEEGS
;
A
#
# COMPACT_ATOMS: atom_id res chain seq x y z
N CYS A 1 6.55 -5.38 2.53
CA CYS A 1 7.57 -6.33 3.05
C CYS A 1 8.44 -5.75 4.16
N CYS A 2 9.33 -4.77 3.90
CA CYS A 2 10.32 -4.35 4.91
C CYS A 2 9.73 -3.68 6.15
N SER A 3 8.63 -2.94 6.01
CA SER A 3 7.91 -2.35 7.16
C SER A 3 7.28 -3.41 8.07
N ALA A 4 6.81 -4.54 7.54
CA ALA A 4 6.22 -5.60 8.34
C ALA A 4 7.25 -6.21 9.31
N TYR A 5 8.42 -6.58 8.79
CA TYR A 5 9.52 -7.11 9.60
C TYR A 5 10.07 -6.10 10.60
N TYR A 6 9.97 -4.80 10.32
CA TYR A 6 10.32 -3.76 11.28
C TYR A 6 9.42 -3.80 12.54
N PHE A 7 8.10 -3.97 12.37
CA PHE A 7 7.16 -4.04 13.49
C PHE A 7 7.18 -5.39 14.24
N GLU A 8 7.75 -6.44 13.64
CA GLU A 8 8.00 -7.74 14.29
C GLU A 8 9.20 -7.74 15.22
N ARG A 9 10.08 -6.73 15.15
CA ARG A 9 11.24 -6.64 16.04
C ARG A 9 10.80 -6.55 17.50
N ASP A 10 11.62 -7.08 18.38
CA ASP A 10 11.40 -7.11 19.83
C ASP A 10 11.32 -5.69 20.44
N ASP A 11 12.02 -4.72 19.85
CA ASP A 11 12.01 -3.31 20.27
C ASP A 11 10.81 -2.50 19.72
N LYS A 12 9.95 -3.09 18.89
CA LYS A 12 8.72 -2.47 18.35
C LYS A 12 7.46 -3.19 18.79
N SER A 13 7.41 -4.51 18.61
CA SER A 13 6.35 -5.40 19.11
C SER A 13 4.91 -4.92 18.81
N LEU A 14 4.64 -4.51 17.56
CA LEU A 14 3.30 -4.16 17.07
C LEU A 14 2.81 -5.21 16.05
N PRO A 15 2.27 -6.35 16.51
CA PRO A 15 2.02 -7.51 15.65
C PRO A 15 0.90 -7.29 14.62
N ASN A 16 -0.09 -6.45 14.90
CA ASN A 16 -1.18 -6.20 13.95
C ASN A 16 -0.74 -5.21 12.86
N PHE A 17 0.13 -4.25 13.18
CA PHE A 17 0.84 -3.47 12.16
C PHE A 17 1.67 -4.36 11.23
N ALA A 18 2.44 -5.30 11.80
CA ALA A 18 3.20 -6.26 10.99
C ALA A 18 2.28 -7.09 10.08
N LYS A 19 1.18 -7.60 10.62
CA LYS A 19 0.17 -8.37 9.87
C LYS A 19 -0.43 -7.55 8.71
N PHE A 20 -0.80 -6.30 8.96
CA PHE A 20 -1.31 -5.38 7.96
C PHE A 20 -0.31 -5.19 6.81
N PHE A 21 0.94 -4.83 7.11
CA PHE A 21 1.96 -4.61 6.08
C PHE A 21 2.36 -5.90 5.33
N HIS A 22 2.23 -7.07 5.96
CA HIS A 22 2.36 -8.35 5.25
C HIS A 22 1.20 -8.59 4.27
N LYS A 23 -0.04 -8.27 4.67
CA LYS A 23 -1.23 -8.38 3.81
C LYS A 23 -1.08 -7.45 2.60
N GLN A 24 -0.81 -6.16 2.81
CA GLN A 24 -0.57 -5.22 1.71
C GLN A 24 0.55 -5.68 0.78
N SER A 25 1.63 -6.23 1.33
CA SER A 25 2.72 -6.73 0.50
C SER A 25 2.35 -7.93 -0.38
N LYS A 26 1.35 -8.72 0.02
CA LYS A 26 0.82 -9.83 -0.80
C LYS A 26 -0.13 -9.29 -1.87
N GLU A 27 -1.03 -8.38 -1.49
CA GLU A 27 -1.96 -7.73 -2.42
C GLU A 27 -1.19 -7.02 -3.55
N GLU A 28 -0.15 -6.25 -3.23
CA GLU A 28 0.69 -5.58 -4.23
C GLU A 28 1.43 -6.57 -5.15
N ARG A 29 1.77 -7.76 -4.65
CA ARG A 29 2.33 -8.81 -5.49
C ARG A 29 1.28 -9.36 -6.46
N GLU A 30 0.06 -9.56 -6.01
CA GLU A 30 -1.06 -9.96 -6.86
C GLU A 30 -1.37 -8.89 -7.92
N HIS A 31 -1.26 -7.60 -7.58
CA HIS A 31 -1.36 -6.48 -8.54
C HIS A 31 -0.29 -6.56 -9.63
N ALA A 32 0.97 -6.79 -9.24
CA ALA A 32 2.05 -6.98 -10.21
C ALA A 32 1.80 -8.19 -11.12
N GLU A 33 1.33 -9.31 -10.57
CA GLU A 33 1.00 -10.53 -11.34
C GLU A 33 -0.18 -10.31 -12.30
N LYS A 34 -1.22 -9.57 -11.89
CA LYS A 34 -2.35 -9.17 -12.76
C LYS A 34 -1.84 -8.38 -13.98
N LEU A 35 -0.93 -7.43 -13.80
CA LEU A 35 -0.33 -6.66 -14.91
C LEU A 35 0.50 -7.55 -15.85
N MET A 36 1.31 -8.46 -15.29
CA MET A 36 2.07 -9.42 -16.10
C MET A 36 1.16 -10.33 -16.93
N SER A 37 0.07 -10.81 -16.32
CA SER A 37 -0.95 -11.62 -17.00
C SER A 37 -1.63 -10.85 -18.13
N LEU A 38 -2.01 -9.58 -17.88
CA LEU A 38 -2.59 -8.71 -18.91
C LEU A 38 -1.61 -8.52 -20.08
N GLN A 39 -0.34 -8.23 -19.79
CA GLN A 39 0.68 -8.01 -20.81
C GLN A 39 0.77 -9.23 -21.75
N ASN A 40 0.81 -10.44 -21.18
CA ASN A 40 0.79 -11.67 -21.97
C ASN A 40 -0.53 -11.87 -22.73
N LYS A 41 -1.68 -11.58 -22.12
CA LYS A 41 -3.02 -11.70 -22.73
C LYS A 41 -3.15 -10.81 -23.97
N ARG A 42 -2.52 -9.64 -23.98
CA ARG A 42 -2.52 -8.69 -25.10
C ARG A 42 -1.42 -8.99 -26.14
N GLY A 43 -0.66 -10.07 -25.98
CA GLY A 43 0.44 -10.45 -26.87
C GLY A 43 1.72 -9.60 -26.67
N GLY A 44 1.78 -8.83 -25.59
CA GLY A 44 2.94 -8.07 -25.19
C GLY A 44 4.06 -8.95 -24.66
N LYS A 45 5.25 -8.36 -24.52
CA LYS A 45 6.41 -9.01 -23.89
C LYS A 45 6.71 -8.32 -22.57
N ILE A 46 7.03 -9.11 -21.55
CA ILE A 46 7.41 -8.62 -20.23
C ILE A 46 8.94 -8.41 -20.21
N PHE A 47 9.38 -7.21 -19.86
CA PHE A 47 10.79 -6.89 -19.64
C PHE A 47 10.97 -6.42 -18.20
N LEU A 48 11.50 -7.28 -17.35
CA LEU A 48 11.72 -6.99 -15.93
C LEU A 48 12.90 -6.04 -15.74
N GLN A 49 12.83 -5.21 -14.70
CA GLN A 49 13.88 -4.30 -14.27
C GLN A 49 14.20 -4.55 -12.79
N ASP A 50 15.32 -4.03 -12.32
CA ASP A 50 15.72 -4.15 -10.92
C ASP A 50 14.71 -3.49 -9.99
N VAL A 51 14.25 -4.23 -8.98
CA VAL A 51 13.40 -3.70 -7.92
C VAL A 51 14.31 -3.03 -6.88
N ARG A 52 14.20 -1.71 -6.78
CA ARG A 52 14.99 -0.93 -5.82
C ARG A 52 14.57 -1.27 -4.39
N LYS A 53 15.54 -1.28 -3.48
CA LYS A 53 15.25 -1.36 -2.04
C LYS A 53 14.44 -0.13 -1.59
N PRO A 54 13.68 -0.23 -0.48
CA PRO A 54 13.05 0.93 0.13
C PRO A 54 14.07 2.02 0.49
N ASP A 55 13.62 3.27 0.51
CA ASP A 55 14.48 4.44 0.81
C ASP A 55 14.98 4.46 2.27
N ARG A 56 14.35 3.68 3.15
CA ARG A 56 14.69 3.57 4.57
C ARG A 56 14.56 2.14 5.06
N ASP A 57 15.43 1.77 5.98
CA ASP A 57 15.41 0.49 6.69
C ASP A 57 14.74 0.61 8.08
N GLU A 58 14.75 1.82 8.66
CA GLU A 58 14.08 2.18 9.91
C GLU A 58 12.84 3.04 9.60
N TRP A 59 11.68 2.67 10.18
CA TRP A 59 10.40 3.32 9.91
C TRP A 59 9.92 4.25 11.02
N GLY A 60 10.68 4.33 12.12
CA GLY A 60 10.36 5.19 13.27
C GLY A 60 9.18 4.68 14.08
N SER A 61 7.97 5.15 13.77
CA SER A 61 6.75 4.84 14.51
C SER A 61 5.64 4.26 13.61
N GLY A 62 4.57 3.73 14.20
CA GLY A 62 3.39 3.27 13.45
C GLY A 62 2.79 4.38 12.58
N LEU A 63 2.73 5.60 13.11
CA LEU A 63 2.25 6.78 12.38
C LEU A 63 3.15 7.10 11.17
N GLU A 64 4.47 7.17 11.37
CA GLU A 64 5.41 7.48 10.28
C GLU A 64 5.39 6.41 9.18
N ALA A 65 5.25 5.14 9.55
CA ALA A 65 5.13 4.05 8.58
C ALA A 65 3.83 4.15 7.75
N LEU A 66 2.70 4.48 8.38
CA LEU A 66 1.44 4.70 7.67
C LEU A 66 1.50 5.94 6.77
N GLU A 67 2.15 7.02 7.20
CA GLU A 67 2.37 8.19 6.35
C GLU A 67 3.23 7.85 5.13
N CYS A 68 4.27 7.04 5.30
CA CYS A 68 5.07 6.55 4.18
C CYS A 68 4.25 5.67 3.23
N ALA A 69 3.42 4.77 3.77
CA ALA A 69 2.52 3.94 2.98
C ALA A 69 1.52 4.79 2.17
N LEU A 70 0.91 5.81 2.80
CA LEU A 70 -0.01 6.72 2.12
C LEU A 70 0.66 7.46 0.95
N GLN A 71 1.91 7.89 1.11
CA GLN A 71 2.64 8.54 0.01
C GLN A 71 2.95 7.55 -1.11
N LEU A 72 3.34 6.32 -0.78
CA LEU A 72 3.56 5.27 -1.77
C LEU A 72 2.28 4.97 -2.56
N GLU A 73 1.15 4.76 -1.87
CA GLU A 73 -0.15 4.52 -2.51
C GLU A 73 -0.59 5.66 -3.44
N LYS A 74 -0.34 6.91 -3.03
CA LYS A 74 -0.60 8.07 -3.90
C LYS A 74 0.30 8.10 -5.12
N SER A 75 1.58 7.72 -4.99
CA SER A 75 2.51 7.64 -6.11
C SER A 75 2.13 6.53 -7.09
N VAL A 76 1.70 5.37 -6.59
CA VAL A 76 1.18 4.27 -7.40
C VAL A 76 -0.09 4.70 -8.11
N ASN A 77 -1.04 5.31 -7.41
CA ASN A 77 -2.27 5.83 -7.99
C ASN A 77 -2.00 6.87 -9.09
N GLN A 78 -1.04 7.78 -8.90
CA GLN A 78 -0.65 8.73 -9.94
C GLN A 78 -0.11 8.02 -11.18
N SER A 79 0.73 6.99 -11.00
CA SER A 79 1.26 6.19 -12.11
C SER A 79 0.15 5.46 -12.86
N LEU A 80 -0.88 4.97 -12.17
CA LEU A 80 -2.06 4.34 -12.78
C LEU A 80 -2.92 5.34 -13.57
N LEU A 81 -3.11 6.56 -13.05
CA LEU A 81 -3.81 7.63 -13.76
C LEU A 81 -3.06 8.04 -15.04
N ASP A 82 -1.72 8.15 -14.96
CA ASP A 82 -0.90 8.46 -16.12
C ASP A 82 -0.96 7.33 -17.17
N LEU A 83 -1.00 6.07 -16.72
CA LEU A 83 -1.18 4.90 -17.59
C LEU A 83 -2.57 4.88 -18.25
N GLN A 84 -3.63 5.19 -17.50
CA GLN A 84 -5.00 5.28 -18.02
C GLN A 84 -5.14 6.41 -19.03
N LYS A 85 -4.49 7.55 -18.77
CA LYS A 85 -4.42 8.66 -19.72
C LYS A 85 -3.74 8.25 -21.02
N MET A 86 -2.59 7.57 -20.95
CA MET A 86 -1.91 7.05 -22.14
C MET A 86 -2.79 6.05 -22.90
N ALA A 87 -3.46 5.13 -22.20
CA ALA A 87 -4.40 4.19 -22.82
C ALA A 87 -5.53 4.91 -23.56
N SER A 88 -6.07 5.98 -22.95
CA SER A 88 -7.12 6.82 -23.55
C SER A 88 -6.62 7.57 -24.79
N GLU A 89 -5.42 8.17 -24.74
CA GLU A 89 -4.79 8.85 -25.88
C GLU A 89 -4.53 7.88 -27.06
N HIS A 90 -4.25 6.61 -26.76
CA HIS A 90 -4.07 5.55 -27.74
C HIS A 90 -5.37 4.84 -28.15
N ASN A 91 -6.54 5.29 -27.67
CA ASN A 91 -7.85 4.69 -27.93
C ASN A 91 -7.91 3.19 -27.59
N ASP A 92 -7.35 2.79 -26.43
CA ASP A 92 -7.42 1.43 -25.90
C ASP A 92 -8.47 1.30 -24.79
N PRO A 93 -9.76 1.12 -25.14
CA PRO A 93 -10.84 1.08 -24.16
C PRO A 93 -10.73 -0.13 -23.21
N HIS A 94 -10.16 -1.25 -23.67
CA HIS A 94 -9.97 -2.42 -22.80
C HIS A 94 -8.90 -2.15 -21.74
N MET A 95 -7.83 -1.41 -22.06
CA MET A 95 -6.83 -1.04 -21.06
C MET A 95 -7.40 -0.04 -20.05
N CYS A 96 -8.19 0.95 -20.48
CA CYS A 96 -8.86 1.87 -19.55
C CYS A 96 -9.78 1.13 -18.58
N ASP A 97 -10.66 0.27 -19.09
CA ASP A 97 -11.57 -0.56 -18.28
C ASP A 97 -10.83 -1.46 -17.29
N PHE A 98 -9.72 -2.07 -17.72
CA PHE A 98 -8.89 -2.91 -16.86
C PHE A 98 -8.30 -2.13 -15.67
N ILE A 99 -7.75 -0.93 -15.92
CA ILE A 99 -7.18 -0.07 -14.87
C ILE A 99 -8.28 0.40 -13.92
N GLU A 100 -9.42 0.84 -14.46
CA GLU A 100 -10.57 1.31 -13.68
C GLU A 100 -11.14 0.22 -12.78
N THR A 101 -11.36 -0.98 -13.32
CA THR A 101 -12.00 -2.10 -12.62
C THR A 101 -11.11 -2.71 -11.55
N HIS A 102 -9.81 -2.87 -11.82
CA HIS A 102 -8.93 -3.67 -10.98
C HIS A 102 -7.96 -2.88 -10.12
N TYR A 103 -7.83 -1.56 -10.31
CA TYR A 103 -6.83 -0.77 -9.59
C TYR A 103 -7.39 0.54 -9.02
N LEU A 104 -8.07 1.38 -9.82
CA LEU A 104 -8.42 2.73 -9.35
C LEU A 104 -9.38 2.74 -8.16
N ASP A 105 -10.39 1.87 -8.14
CA ASP A 105 -11.32 1.77 -7.00
C ASP A 105 -10.60 1.24 -5.73
N GLU A 106 -9.70 0.27 -5.90
CA GLU A 106 -8.88 -0.27 -4.80
C GLU A 106 -7.92 0.80 -4.26
N GLN A 107 -7.22 1.56 -5.12
CA GLN A 107 -6.35 2.66 -4.70
C GLN A 107 -7.10 3.72 -3.89
N VAL A 108 -8.29 4.14 -4.33
CA VAL A 108 -9.07 5.17 -3.63
C VAL A 108 -9.48 4.68 -2.24
N LYS A 109 -9.88 3.41 -2.11
CA LYS A 109 -10.21 2.79 -0.82
C LYS A 109 -8.99 2.73 0.10
N SER A 110 -7.87 2.20 -0.38
CA SER A 110 -6.62 2.10 0.41
C SER A 110 -6.11 3.47 0.86
N ILE A 111 -6.12 4.47 -0.03
CA ILE A 111 -5.74 5.85 0.31
C ILE A 111 -6.64 6.43 1.40
N LYS A 112 -7.95 6.19 1.31
CA LYS A 112 -8.93 6.68 2.31
C LYS A 112 -8.71 6.02 3.66
N GLU A 113 -8.55 4.70 3.69
CA GLU A 113 -8.30 3.93 4.89
C GLU A 113 -7.03 4.39 5.62
N LEU A 114 -5.90 4.47 4.89
CA LEU A 114 -4.64 4.96 5.45
C LEU A 114 -4.77 6.38 6.00
N ALA A 115 -5.47 7.28 5.28
CA ALA A 115 -5.68 8.65 5.73
C ALA A 115 -6.53 8.74 7.00
N ASP A 116 -7.55 7.89 7.15
CA ASP A 116 -8.37 7.82 8.36
C ASP A 116 -7.55 7.34 9.56
N TRP A 117 -6.74 6.31 9.36
CA TRP A 117 -5.87 5.76 10.40
C TRP A 117 -4.82 6.75 10.88
N ILE A 118 -4.17 7.45 9.96
CA ILE A 118 -3.23 8.54 10.27
C ILE A 118 -3.94 9.63 11.09
N SER A 119 -5.16 10.01 10.69
CA SER A 119 -5.94 11.02 11.39
C SER A 119 -6.31 10.58 12.82
N ASN A 120 -6.67 9.30 13.00
CA ASN A 120 -6.99 8.73 14.31
C ASN A 120 -5.75 8.67 15.21
N LEU A 121 -4.61 8.18 14.71
CA LEU A 121 -3.36 8.12 15.47
C LEU A 121 -2.87 9.51 15.91
N ARG A 122 -2.94 10.50 15.01
CA ARG A 122 -2.63 11.90 15.36
C ARG A 122 -3.56 12.44 16.46
N ARG A 123 -4.86 12.14 16.38
CA ARG A 123 -5.83 12.53 17.43
C ARG A 123 -5.59 11.84 18.77
N MET A 124 -5.07 10.62 18.76
CA MET A 124 -4.69 9.87 19.96
C MET A 124 -3.35 10.33 20.57
N GLY A 125 -2.61 11.21 19.88
CA GLY A 125 -1.35 11.78 20.36
C GLY A 125 -0.11 10.95 19.99
N ALA A 126 -0.19 10.10 18.95
CA ALA A 126 1.00 9.46 18.38
C ALA A 126 1.85 10.49 17.61
N PRO A 127 3.20 10.35 17.59
CA PRO A 127 3.98 9.27 18.19
C PRO A 127 4.38 9.54 19.66
N GLN A 128 4.04 10.68 20.24
CA GLN A 128 4.49 11.06 21.59
C GLN A 128 3.88 10.17 22.68
N SER A 129 2.67 9.67 22.46
CA SER A 129 1.97 8.73 23.33
C SER A 129 2.16 7.30 22.83
N GLY A 130 3.05 6.53 23.47
CA GLY A 130 3.23 5.10 23.15
C GLY A 130 1.96 4.27 23.39
N LEU A 131 1.08 4.71 24.29
CA LEU A 131 -0.23 4.08 24.50
C LEU A 131 -1.13 4.22 23.28
N ALA A 132 -0.99 5.30 22.49
CA ALA A 132 -1.80 5.51 21.30
C ALA A 132 -1.56 4.42 20.25
N GLU A 133 -0.29 4.14 19.93
CA GLU A 133 0.06 3.11 18.93
C GLU A 133 -0.31 1.70 19.42
N TYR A 134 -0.13 1.42 20.72
CA TYR A 134 -0.53 0.14 21.30
C TYR A 134 -2.05 -0.09 21.23
N LEU A 135 -2.86 0.90 21.63
CA LEU A 135 -4.31 0.79 21.54
C LEU A 135 -4.79 0.67 20.09
N PHE A 136 -4.15 1.40 19.18
CA PHE A 136 -4.48 1.35 17.76
C PHE A 136 -4.16 -0.03 17.15
N ASP A 137 -3.00 -0.61 17.47
CA ASP A 137 -2.63 -1.98 17.10
C ASP A 137 -3.68 -2.99 17.59
N LYS A 138 -4.12 -2.87 18.84
CA LYS A 138 -5.05 -3.83 19.45
C LYS A 138 -6.50 -3.70 19.03
N HIS A 139 -6.98 -2.49 18.76
CA HIS A 139 -8.40 -2.24 18.51
C HIS A 139 -8.72 -1.98 17.05
N THR A 140 -7.95 -1.15 16.35
CA THR A 140 -8.26 -0.78 14.96
C THR A 140 -7.67 -1.81 13.99
N MET A 141 -6.38 -2.14 14.13
CA MET A 141 -5.72 -3.07 13.20
C MET A 141 -6.09 -4.54 13.43
N ALA A 142 -6.64 -4.89 14.60
CA ALA A 142 -7.08 -6.25 14.87
C ALA A 142 -8.39 -6.60 14.13
N GLU A 143 -9.30 -5.63 13.98
CA GLU A 143 -10.59 -5.83 13.30
C GLU A 143 -10.40 -6.07 11.79
N GLU A 144 -9.45 -5.37 11.17
CA GLU A 144 -9.11 -5.49 9.73
C GLU A 144 -8.33 -6.75 9.36
N GLY A 145 -7.79 -7.44 10.38
CA GLY A 145 -7.09 -8.71 10.23
C GLY A 145 -7.98 -9.95 10.43
N SER A 146 -9.27 -9.78 10.74
CA SER A 146 -10.20 -10.87 11.09
C SER A 146 -10.98 -11.38 9.89
#